data_AF-M2R4X3-F1
#
_entry.id   AF-M2R4X3-F1
#
_cell.length_a   1.000
_cell.length_b   1.000
_cell.length_c   1.000
_cell.angle_alpha   90.00
_cell.angle_beta   90.00
_cell.angle_gamma   90.00
#
_symmetry.space_group_name_H-M   'P 1'
#
loop_
_entity.id
_entity.type
_entity.pdbx_description
1 polymer ?
#
loop_
_entity_poly.entity_id
_entity_poly.type
_entity_poly.pdbx_seq_one_letter_code
_entity_poly.pdbx_strand_id
1 'polypeptide(L)'
;MRLSGIPPLAESGEDVSATLAYFPQLPTFDTTRLVSNTGTTDLAFHFLRNINDEVEQMESLERRLLLGRITKALQTASVDPLQPMESGNTKMLAVVSSFIRQCQVVLSPRALVRVFDDIVNYLEGLKEEAAYQESTAALPNIEDYLRVRLGTIGLRPFFTILRHTLTISTSSIKDSSSFWTSPLHSKLLDCIQPAIGLQNDIVGLSKDIKKSVRMNLVMVLLEQQHKTTSDLEAVSMALTTAVSIHNTKMQELGSARASVPVEAYKSSGDVVECGAEYSCGGTQVQGEGDTDATVDGPAFDQPGDEVI
;
A
#
# COMPACT_ATOMS: atom_id res chain seq x y z
N MET A 1 43.51 -2.17 45.55
CA MET A 1 42.96 -1.60 44.30
C MET A 1 41.79 -2.45 43.85
N ARG A 2 40.57 -1.98 44.10
CA ARG A 2 39.31 -2.54 43.59
C ARG A 2 38.75 -1.51 42.61
N LEU A 3 38.43 -1.93 41.39
CA LEU A 3 37.62 -1.14 40.47
C LEU A 3 36.25 -1.81 40.39
N SER A 4 35.30 -1.19 41.08
CA SER A 4 33.87 -1.45 41.04
C SER A 4 33.21 -0.39 40.15
N GLY A 5 32.34 -0.78 39.22
CA GLY A 5 31.41 0.15 38.56
C GLY A 5 31.23 -0.05 37.07
N ILE A 6 30.64 -1.17 36.65
CA ILE A 6 29.91 -1.24 35.38
C ILE A 6 28.54 -1.85 35.71
N PRO A 7 27.43 -1.11 35.57
CA PRO A 7 26.10 -1.69 35.73
C PRO A 7 25.77 -2.59 34.52
N PRO A 8 24.94 -3.63 34.71
CA PRO A 8 24.55 -4.51 33.61
C PRO A 8 23.69 -3.74 32.60
N LEU A 9 23.95 -3.97 31.31
CA LEU A 9 23.08 -3.55 30.22
C LEU A 9 21.73 -4.23 30.39
N ALA A 10 20.71 -3.42 30.65
CA ALA A 10 19.32 -3.85 30.67
C ALA A 10 18.90 -4.30 29.26
N GLU A 11 18.20 -5.43 29.20
CA GLU A 11 17.45 -5.90 28.04
C GLU A 11 16.32 -4.90 27.74
N SER A 12 16.61 -3.83 27.02
CA SER A 12 15.55 -3.01 26.42
C SER A 12 15.20 -3.60 25.06
N GLY A 13 14.08 -4.33 25.03
CA GLY A 13 13.35 -4.55 23.78
C GLY A 13 12.93 -3.21 23.23
N GLU A 14 13.76 -2.62 22.37
CA GLU A 14 13.38 -1.43 21.61
C GLU A 14 12.25 -1.83 20.65
N ASP A 15 11.08 -1.32 20.99
CA ASP A 15 9.87 -1.46 20.21
C ASP A 15 10.05 -0.74 18.86
N VAL A 16 10.18 -1.53 17.79
CA VAL A 16 10.23 -1.08 16.39
C VAL A 16 9.02 -0.21 16.04
N SER A 17 7.95 -0.23 16.86
CA SER A 17 6.81 0.68 16.77
C SER A 17 7.17 2.17 16.96
N ALA A 18 8.25 2.49 17.68
CA ALA A 18 8.64 3.90 17.94
C ALA A 18 9.20 4.61 16.69
N THR A 19 9.86 3.87 15.78
CA THR A 19 10.38 4.43 14.52
C THR A 19 9.27 4.66 13.48
N LEU A 20 8.14 3.95 13.59
CA LEU A 20 6.99 4.10 12.70
C LEU A 20 6.05 5.25 13.09
N ALA A 21 6.24 5.86 14.27
CA ALA A 21 5.40 6.94 14.78
C ALA A 21 5.61 8.31 14.11
N TYR A 22 6.55 8.42 13.16
CA TYR A 22 6.95 9.70 12.53
C TYR A 22 6.29 10.03 11.17
N PHE A 23 5.26 9.29 10.75
CA PHE A 23 4.51 9.59 9.53
C PHE A 23 3.16 10.31 9.78
N PRO A 24 3.16 11.63 9.94
CA PRO A 24 2.06 12.47 9.43
C PRO A 24 2.67 13.58 8.55
N GLN A 25 2.15 14.00 7.40
CA GLN A 25 0.81 14.43 7.09
C GLN A 25 0.65 14.39 5.55
N LEU A 26 -0.22 13.53 5.02
CA LEU A 26 -0.70 13.67 3.65
C LEU A 26 -1.93 14.59 3.67
N PRO A 27 -2.09 15.51 2.70
CA PRO A 27 -3.30 16.34 2.62
C PRO A 27 -4.54 15.45 2.55
N THR A 28 -5.55 15.76 3.37
CA THR A 28 -6.82 15.04 3.39
C THR A 28 -7.51 15.23 2.04
N PHE A 29 -7.58 14.14 1.27
CA PHE A 29 -8.36 14.10 0.05
C PHE A 29 -9.84 14.17 0.44
N ASP A 30 -10.56 15.20 -0.01
CA ASP A 30 -12.00 15.31 0.22
C ASP A 30 -12.73 14.22 -0.57
N THR A 31 -13.08 13.14 0.13
CA THR A 31 -13.77 11.98 -0.43
C THR A 31 -15.28 12.18 -0.50
N THR A 32 -15.84 13.29 0.01
CA THR A 32 -17.30 13.49 0.08
C THR A 32 -17.98 13.50 -1.30
N ARG A 33 -17.26 13.93 -2.36
CA ARG A 33 -17.73 13.86 -3.76
C ARG A 33 -17.47 12.51 -4.44
N LEU A 34 -16.63 11.64 -3.87
CA LEU A 34 -16.43 10.26 -4.33
C LEU A 34 -17.58 9.35 -3.86
N VAL A 35 -18.22 9.65 -2.72
CA VAL A 35 -19.24 8.80 -2.07
C VAL A 35 -20.45 8.46 -2.96
N SER A 36 -20.78 9.26 -3.98
CA SER A 36 -21.88 8.93 -4.90
C SER A 36 -21.50 7.97 -6.03
N ASN A 37 -20.20 7.74 -6.27
CA ASN A 37 -19.66 6.87 -7.34
C ASN A 37 -18.65 5.81 -6.83
N THR A 38 -18.45 5.66 -5.51
CA THR A 38 -17.48 4.73 -4.89
C THR A 38 -17.86 3.25 -4.95
N GLY A 39 -19.11 2.91 -5.26
CA GLY A 39 -19.58 1.52 -5.23
C GLY A 39 -18.71 0.58 -6.08
N THR A 40 -18.24 1.02 -7.25
CA THR A 40 -17.40 0.19 -8.13
C THR A 40 -15.96 0.06 -7.65
N THR A 41 -15.38 1.10 -7.03
CA THR A 41 -14.03 1.01 -6.44
C THR A 41 -14.04 0.17 -5.16
N ASP A 42 -15.08 0.31 -4.33
CA ASP A 42 -15.25 -0.50 -3.12
C ASP A 42 -15.48 -1.98 -3.50
N LEU A 43 -16.29 -2.22 -4.53
CA LEU A 43 -16.49 -3.55 -5.10
C LEU A 43 -15.16 -4.15 -5.57
N ALA A 44 -14.34 -3.40 -6.33
CA ALA A 44 -13.03 -3.87 -6.77
C ALA A 44 -12.08 -4.15 -5.59
N PHE A 45 -12.11 -3.31 -4.55
CA PHE A 45 -11.34 -3.52 -3.33
C PHE A 45 -11.71 -4.82 -2.62
N HIS A 46 -13.00 -5.01 -2.36
CA HIS A 46 -13.48 -6.24 -1.72
C HIS A 46 -13.20 -7.47 -2.57
N PHE A 47 -13.35 -7.37 -3.89
CA PHE A 47 -13.04 -8.45 -4.80
C PHE A 47 -11.56 -8.85 -4.75
N LEU A 48 -10.63 -7.90 -4.94
CA LEU A 48 -9.19 -8.18 -4.95
C LEU A 48 -8.71 -8.68 -3.58
N ARG A 49 -9.19 -8.07 -2.50
CA ARG A 49 -8.87 -8.52 -1.14
C ARG A 49 -9.34 -9.96 -0.89
N ASN A 50 -10.59 -10.27 -1.20
CA ASN A 50 -11.13 -11.63 -1.00
C ASN A 50 -10.34 -12.65 -1.83
N ILE A 51 -9.99 -12.32 -3.09
CA ILE A 51 -9.15 -13.20 -3.91
C ILE A 51 -7.81 -13.42 -3.22
N ASN A 52 -7.12 -12.36 -2.79
CA ASN A 52 -5.82 -12.47 -2.14
C ASN A 52 -5.88 -13.38 -0.90
N ASP A 53 -6.81 -13.10 0.03
CA ASP A 53 -6.93 -13.79 1.31
C ASP A 53 -7.22 -15.30 1.13
N GLU A 54 -8.01 -15.65 0.12
CA GLU A 54 -8.42 -17.04 -0.14
C GLU A 54 -7.35 -17.78 -0.95
N VAL A 55 -6.72 -17.13 -1.93
CA VAL A 55 -5.61 -17.67 -2.74
C VAL A 55 -4.37 -17.96 -1.88
N GLU A 56 -4.09 -17.12 -0.87
CA GLU A 56 -2.99 -17.31 0.09
C GLU A 56 -3.14 -18.61 0.90
N GLN A 57 -4.37 -19.07 1.13
CA GLN A 57 -4.68 -20.24 1.95
C GLN A 57 -4.92 -21.53 1.12
N MET A 58 -4.94 -21.43 -0.20
CA MET A 58 -5.22 -22.56 -1.09
C MET A 58 -3.97 -23.39 -1.41
N GLU A 59 -4.18 -24.70 -1.54
CA GLU A 59 -3.19 -25.63 -2.07
C GLU A 59 -2.80 -25.28 -3.52
N SER A 60 -1.53 -25.53 -3.88
CA SER A 60 -0.95 -25.12 -5.18
C SER A 60 -1.81 -25.46 -6.40
N LEU A 61 -2.28 -26.70 -6.48
CA LEU A 61 -3.07 -27.18 -7.62
C LEU A 61 -4.45 -26.50 -7.64
N GLU A 62 -5.11 -26.42 -6.49
CA GLU A 62 -6.42 -25.79 -6.35
C GLU A 62 -6.36 -24.30 -6.72
N ARG A 63 -5.38 -23.58 -6.18
CA ARG A 63 -5.13 -22.17 -6.51
C ARG A 63 -4.96 -21.97 -8.01
N ARG A 64 -4.09 -22.75 -8.66
CA ARG A 64 -3.84 -22.63 -10.11
C ARG A 64 -5.10 -22.87 -10.93
N LEU A 65 -5.88 -23.89 -10.59
CA LEU A 65 -7.15 -24.20 -11.25
C LEU A 65 -8.17 -23.08 -11.05
N LEU A 66 -8.35 -22.60 -9.82
CA LEU A 66 -9.27 -21.52 -9.51
C LEU A 66 -8.90 -20.23 -10.25
N LEU A 67 -7.65 -19.78 -10.14
CA LEU A 67 -7.16 -18.58 -10.82
C LEU A 67 -7.31 -18.71 -12.34
N GLY A 68 -7.00 -19.87 -12.93
CA GLY A 68 -7.20 -20.11 -14.36
C GLY A 68 -8.66 -19.95 -14.81
N ARG A 69 -9.62 -20.40 -13.98
CA ARG A 69 -11.06 -20.24 -14.25
C ARG A 69 -11.51 -18.78 -14.13
N ILE A 70 -11.05 -18.07 -13.11
CA ILE A 70 -11.33 -16.64 -12.91
C ILE A 70 -10.75 -15.83 -14.09
N THR A 71 -9.49 -16.08 -14.49
CA THR A 71 -8.87 -15.46 -15.65
C THR A 71 -9.72 -15.66 -16.91
N LYS A 72 -10.16 -16.91 -17.18
CA LYS A 72 -11.00 -17.21 -18.35
C LYS A 72 -12.36 -16.50 -18.30
N ALA A 73 -12.99 -16.43 -17.12
CA ALA A 73 -14.24 -15.72 -16.91
C ALA A 73 -14.11 -14.21 -17.20
N LEU A 74 -13.04 -13.59 -16.70
CA LEU A 74 -12.75 -12.17 -16.95
C LEU A 74 -12.45 -11.90 -18.42
N GLN A 75 -11.58 -12.71 -19.06
CA GLN A 75 -11.23 -12.55 -20.48
C GLN A 75 -12.42 -12.69 -21.43
N THR A 76 -13.38 -13.56 -21.10
CA THR A 76 -14.60 -13.75 -21.89
C THR A 76 -15.75 -12.84 -21.45
N ALA A 77 -15.55 -12.06 -20.39
CA ALA A 77 -16.60 -11.34 -19.69
C ALA A 77 -17.86 -12.20 -19.47
N SER A 78 -17.66 -13.46 -19.06
CA SER A 78 -18.74 -14.44 -18.86
C SER A 78 -18.58 -15.17 -17.53
N VAL A 79 -19.71 -15.52 -16.92
CA VAL A 79 -19.75 -16.35 -15.70
C VAL A 79 -19.76 -17.84 -16.01
N ASP A 80 -19.86 -18.26 -17.27
CA ASP A 80 -19.91 -19.66 -17.66
C ASP A 80 -18.67 -20.46 -17.22
N PRO A 81 -17.43 -19.91 -17.22
CA PRO A 81 -16.27 -20.62 -16.69
C PRO A 81 -16.32 -20.86 -15.16
N LEU A 82 -17.24 -20.20 -14.46
CA LEU A 82 -17.39 -20.23 -13.00
C LEU A 82 -18.43 -21.24 -12.51
N GLN A 83 -19.00 -22.06 -13.41
CA GLN A 83 -19.95 -23.10 -13.01
C GLN A 83 -19.37 -24.01 -11.92
N PRO A 84 -20.06 -24.26 -10.81
CA PRO A 84 -19.53 -25.07 -9.72
C PRO A 84 -19.22 -26.48 -10.25
N MET A 85 -17.94 -26.81 -10.29
CA MET A 85 -17.51 -28.20 -10.20
C MET A 85 -17.50 -28.56 -8.73
N GLU A 86 -17.57 -29.85 -8.38
CA GLU A 86 -17.67 -30.41 -7.01
C GLU A 86 -16.61 -29.91 -5.99
N SER A 87 -15.75 -28.95 -6.37
CA SER A 87 -14.80 -28.19 -5.56
C SER A 87 -15.44 -27.27 -4.51
N GLY A 88 -14.74 -27.10 -3.38
CA GLY A 88 -15.14 -26.28 -2.23
C GLY A 88 -15.17 -24.76 -2.43
N ASN A 89 -14.85 -24.25 -3.63
CA ASN A 89 -14.65 -22.81 -3.89
C ASN A 89 -15.93 -22.04 -4.26
N THR A 90 -17.11 -22.55 -3.91
CA THR A 90 -18.40 -21.99 -4.34
C THR A 90 -18.58 -20.53 -3.92
N LYS A 91 -18.13 -20.17 -2.71
CA LYS A 91 -18.20 -18.78 -2.21
C LYS A 91 -17.37 -17.83 -3.06
N MET A 92 -16.13 -18.20 -3.39
CA MET A 92 -15.25 -17.38 -4.23
C MET A 92 -15.81 -17.22 -5.64
N LEU A 93 -16.27 -18.31 -6.25
CA LEU A 93 -16.89 -18.26 -7.58
C LEU A 93 -18.15 -17.38 -7.61
N ALA A 94 -18.92 -17.36 -6.53
CA ALA A 94 -20.06 -16.45 -6.37
C ALA A 94 -19.62 -14.98 -6.27
N VAL A 95 -18.56 -14.68 -5.51
CA VAL A 95 -17.96 -13.33 -5.44
C VAL A 95 -17.50 -12.87 -6.82
N VAL A 96 -16.77 -13.72 -7.55
CA VAL A 96 -16.27 -13.41 -8.90
C VAL A 96 -17.44 -13.20 -9.88
N SER A 97 -18.45 -14.07 -9.83
CA SER A 97 -19.63 -13.94 -10.68
C SER A 97 -20.40 -12.64 -10.42
N SER A 98 -20.56 -12.29 -9.14
CA SER A 98 -21.19 -11.04 -8.72
C SER A 98 -20.38 -9.82 -9.20
N PHE A 99 -19.06 -9.86 -9.03
CA PHE A 99 -18.15 -8.83 -9.51
C PHE A 99 -18.29 -8.60 -11.02
N ILE A 100 -18.20 -9.66 -11.83
CA ILE A 100 -18.32 -9.57 -13.30
C ILE A 100 -19.64 -8.93 -13.70
N ARG A 101 -20.76 -9.41 -13.14
CA ARG A 101 -22.10 -8.90 -13.45
C ARG A 101 -22.24 -7.43 -13.07
N GLN A 102 -21.75 -7.02 -11.91
CA GLN A 102 -21.80 -5.63 -11.48
C GLN A 102 -20.95 -4.73 -12.39
N CYS A 103 -19.73 -5.14 -12.72
CA CYS A 103 -18.89 -4.41 -13.68
C CYS A 103 -19.56 -4.24 -15.04
N GLN A 104 -20.25 -5.27 -15.55
CA GLN A 104 -21.00 -5.20 -16.82
C GLN A 104 -22.16 -4.20 -16.79
N VAL A 105 -22.75 -3.96 -15.62
CA VAL A 105 -23.84 -2.99 -15.44
C VAL A 105 -23.30 -1.56 -15.34
N VAL A 106 -22.18 -1.36 -14.64
CA VAL A 106 -21.72 -0.01 -14.27
C VAL A 106 -20.63 0.56 -15.19
N LEU A 107 -19.87 -0.28 -15.89
CA LEU A 107 -18.76 0.15 -16.74
C LEU A 107 -19.17 0.16 -18.22
N SER A 108 -18.67 1.14 -18.98
CA SER A 108 -18.76 1.08 -20.43
C SER A 108 -17.97 -0.12 -20.99
N PRO A 109 -18.32 -0.67 -22.16
CA PRO A 109 -17.62 -1.84 -22.73
C PRO A 109 -16.10 -1.65 -22.84
N ARG A 110 -15.65 -0.43 -23.19
CA ARG A 110 -14.22 -0.11 -23.27
C ARG A 110 -13.54 -0.07 -21.90
N ALA A 111 -14.21 0.45 -20.88
CA ALA A 111 -13.68 0.47 -19.51
C ALA A 111 -13.66 -0.94 -18.92
N LEU A 112 -14.72 -1.72 -19.15
CA LEU A 112 -14.86 -3.10 -18.70
C LEU A 112 -13.68 -3.97 -19.15
N VAL A 113 -13.35 -3.96 -20.44
CA VAL A 113 -12.22 -4.72 -20.99
C VAL A 113 -10.92 -4.35 -20.28
N ARG A 114 -10.65 -3.05 -20.10
CA ARG A 114 -9.42 -2.58 -19.44
C ARG A 114 -9.35 -2.97 -17.97
N VAL A 115 -10.45 -2.86 -17.23
CA VAL A 115 -10.51 -3.27 -15.82
C VAL A 115 -10.27 -4.78 -15.72
N PHE A 116 -10.88 -5.58 -16.58
CA PHE A 116 -10.66 -7.03 -16.59
C PHE A 116 -9.23 -7.41 -16.99
N ASP A 117 -8.62 -6.73 -17.96
CA ASP A 117 -7.21 -6.92 -18.31
C ASP A 117 -6.29 -6.60 -17.13
N ASP A 118 -6.53 -5.48 -16.43
CA ASP A 118 -5.76 -5.10 -15.25
C ASP A 118 -5.89 -6.14 -14.12
N ILE A 119 -7.09 -6.69 -13.91
CA ILE A 119 -7.32 -7.74 -12.92
C ILE A 119 -6.64 -9.04 -13.36
N VAL A 120 -6.71 -9.42 -14.64
CA VAL A 120 -6.01 -10.61 -15.14
C VAL A 120 -4.50 -10.49 -14.90
N ASN A 121 -3.91 -9.32 -15.17
CA ASN A 121 -2.50 -9.08 -14.86
C ASN A 121 -2.19 -9.23 -13.37
N TYR A 122 -3.09 -8.77 -12.50
CA TYR A 122 -2.98 -8.99 -11.05
C TYR A 122 -3.01 -10.48 -10.68
N LEU A 123 -3.93 -11.27 -11.26
CA LEU A 123 -4.02 -12.71 -11.01
C LEU A 123 -2.79 -13.47 -11.51
N GLU A 124 -2.19 -13.06 -12.64
CA GLU A 124 -0.92 -13.62 -13.11
C GLU A 124 0.22 -13.28 -12.15
N GLY A 125 0.25 -12.04 -11.62
CA GLY A 125 1.17 -11.66 -10.54
C GLY A 125 1.04 -12.57 -9.31
N LEU A 126 -0.19 -12.87 -8.87
CA LEU A 126 -0.41 -13.79 -7.74
C LEU A 126 0.09 -15.21 -8.03
N LYS A 127 -0.03 -15.70 -9.27
CA LYS A 127 0.52 -17.00 -9.66
C LYS A 127 2.05 -16.99 -9.61
N GLU A 128 2.67 -15.92 -10.10
CA GLU A 128 4.12 -15.77 -10.06
C GLU A 128 4.64 -15.66 -8.62
N GLU A 129 3.98 -14.85 -7.77
CA GLU A 129 4.30 -14.72 -6.35
C GLU A 129 4.18 -16.08 -5.63
N ALA A 130 3.09 -16.80 -5.86
CA ALA A 130 2.90 -18.14 -5.32
C ALA A 130 4.01 -19.12 -5.75
N ALA A 131 4.47 -19.05 -6.99
CA ALA A 131 5.56 -19.89 -7.46
C ALA A 131 6.86 -19.64 -6.67
N TYR A 132 7.15 -18.39 -6.29
CA TYR A 132 8.31 -18.08 -5.43
C TYR A 132 8.10 -18.55 -4.00
N GLN A 133 6.89 -18.42 -3.45
CA GLN A 133 6.59 -18.88 -2.09
C GLN A 133 6.74 -20.41 -1.96
N GLU A 134 6.30 -21.16 -2.96
CA GLU A 134 6.34 -22.63 -2.97
C GLU A 134 7.69 -23.21 -3.38
N SER A 135 8.51 -22.43 -4.08
CA SER A 135 9.80 -22.89 -4.55
C SER A 135 10.81 -22.99 -3.41
N THR A 136 11.55 -24.10 -3.38
CA THR A 136 12.76 -24.23 -2.55
C THR A 136 13.95 -23.48 -3.17
N ALA A 137 13.80 -22.92 -4.37
CA ALA A 137 14.83 -22.09 -4.99
C ALA A 137 15.01 -20.76 -4.25
N ALA A 138 16.09 -20.06 -4.63
CA ALA A 138 16.34 -18.71 -4.15
C ALA A 138 15.18 -17.77 -4.50
N LEU A 139 14.94 -16.80 -3.60
CA LEU A 139 14.03 -15.69 -3.86
C LEU A 139 14.50 -14.85 -5.07
N PRO A 140 13.58 -14.09 -5.70
CA PRO A 140 13.93 -13.30 -6.87
C PRO A 140 15.02 -12.27 -6.55
N ASN A 141 15.75 -11.82 -7.58
CA ASN A 141 16.55 -10.61 -7.44
C ASN A 141 15.61 -9.39 -7.21
N ILE A 142 16.17 -8.23 -6.85
CA ILE A 142 15.36 -7.03 -6.54
C ILE A 142 14.51 -6.59 -7.75
N GLU A 143 15.03 -6.68 -8.96
CA GLU A 143 14.31 -6.27 -10.18
C GLU A 143 13.10 -7.18 -10.44
N ASP A 144 13.31 -8.50 -10.39
CA ASP A 144 12.24 -9.49 -10.52
C ASP A 144 11.21 -9.36 -9.39
N TYR A 145 11.68 -9.12 -8.16
CA TYR A 145 10.80 -8.87 -7.01
C TYR A 145 9.89 -7.66 -7.26
N LEU A 146 10.46 -6.53 -7.68
CA LEU A 146 9.69 -5.32 -7.96
C LEU A 146 8.69 -5.56 -9.10
N ARG A 147 9.05 -6.29 -10.16
CA ARG A 147 8.11 -6.68 -11.22
C ARG A 147 6.92 -7.45 -10.65
N VAL A 148 7.17 -8.49 -9.85
CA VAL A 148 6.11 -9.29 -9.23
C VAL A 148 5.24 -8.42 -8.32
N ARG A 149 5.86 -7.58 -7.49
CA ARG A 149 5.16 -6.71 -6.54
C ARG A 149 4.25 -5.70 -7.24
N LEU A 150 4.66 -5.18 -8.39
CA LEU A 150 3.80 -4.34 -9.24
C LEU A 150 2.58 -5.11 -9.77
N GLY A 151 2.74 -6.40 -10.04
CA GLY A 151 1.63 -7.30 -10.37
C GLY A 151 0.68 -7.51 -9.19
N THR A 152 1.20 -7.69 -7.98
CA THR A 152 0.38 -8.12 -6.82
C THR A 152 -0.12 -7.00 -5.91
N ILE A 153 0.27 -5.75 -6.12
CA ILE A 153 -0.29 -4.62 -5.36
C ILE A 153 -1.74 -4.28 -5.76
N GLY A 154 -2.19 -4.72 -6.94
CA GLY A 154 -3.59 -4.64 -7.36
C GLY A 154 -4.12 -3.23 -7.60
N LEU A 155 -3.25 -2.21 -7.78
CA LEU A 155 -3.69 -0.81 -7.89
C LEU A 155 -4.25 -0.42 -9.27
N ARG A 156 -3.80 -1.07 -10.35
CA ARG A 156 -4.19 -0.70 -11.72
C ARG A 156 -5.70 -0.71 -11.97
N PRO A 157 -6.46 -1.75 -11.56
CA PRO A 157 -7.91 -1.77 -11.73
C PRO A 157 -8.60 -0.54 -11.13
N PHE A 158 -8.14 -0.06 -9.96
CA PHE A 158 -8.69 1.13 -9.32
C PHE A 158 -8.45 2.39 -10.13
N PHE A 159 -7.24 2.60 -10.65
CA PHE A 159 -6.95 3.75 -11.51
C PHE A 159 -7.75 3.70 -12.81
N THR A 160 -7.97 2.52 -13.37
CA THR A 160 -8.81 2.36 -14.57
C THR A 160 -10.28 2.67 -14.27
N ILE A 161 -10.82 2.23 -13.13
CA ILE A 161 -12.17 2.57 -12.69
C ILE A 161 -12.28 4.07 -12.40
N LEU A 162 -11.34 4.64 -11.65
CA LEU A 162 -11.31 6.06 -11.30
C LEU A 162 -11.27 6.94 -12.56
N ARG A 163 -10.42 6.60 -13.53
CA ARG A 163 -10.39 7.26 -14.84
C ARG A 163 -11.75 7.23 -15.50
N HIS A 164 -12.43 6.07 -15.51
CA HIS A 164 -13.74 5.94 -16.13
C HIS A 164 -14.78 6.84 -15.46
N THR A 165 -14.87 6.78 -14.13
CA THR A 165 -15.78 7.59 -13.32
C THR A 165 -15.55 9.07 -13.52
N LEU A 166 -14.30 9.54 -13.43
CA LEU A 166 -13.98 10.96 -13.60
C LEU A 166 -14.20 11.45 -15.03
N THR A 167 -13.99 10.60 -16.04
CA THR A 167 -14.25 10.96 -17.45
C THR A 167 -15.75 11.10 -17.74
N ILE A 168 -16.60 10.25 -17.13
CA ILE A 168 -18.06 10.37 -17.27
C ILE A 168 -18.55 11.68 -16.63
N SER A 169 -18.07 12.00 -15.43
CA SER A 169 -18.52 13.20 -14.70
C SER A 169 -18.08 14.52 -15.34
N THR A 170 -17.07 14.52 -16.21
CA THR A 170 -16.43 15.73 -16.76
C THR A 170 -16.72 15.94 -18.24
N SER A 171 -17.90 15.57 -18.74
CA SER A 171 -18.32 15.71 -20.16
C SER A 171 -18.09 17.10 -20.82
N SER A 172 -17.73 18.12 -20.03
CA SER A 172 -17.33 19.47 -20.46
C SER A 172 -15.82 19.63 -20.80
N ILE A 173 -14.93 18.80 -20.25
CA ILE A 173 -13.47 18.95 -20.41
C ILE A 173 -13.00 18.13 -21.62
N LYS A 174 -13.02 18.76 -22.80
CA LYS A 174 -12.49 18.19 -24.06
C LYS A 174 -11.02 17.71 -23.97
N ASP A 175 -10.29 18.15 -22.94
CA ASP A 175 -8.86 17.86 -22.75
C ASP A 175 -8.55 16.72 -21.75
N SER A 176 -9.54 16.14 -21.06
CA SER A 176 -9.25 15.15 -20.00
C SER A 176 -8.67 13.84 -20.54
N SER A 177 -9.03 13.47 -21.78
CA SER A 177 -8.58 12.21 -22.37
C SER A 177 -7.08 12.15 -22.66
N SER A 178 -6.45 13.31 -22.90
CA SER A 178 -5.02 13.41 -23.24
C SER A 178 -4.13 13.12 -22.02
N PHE A 179 -4.53 13.59 -20.83
CA PHE A 179 -3.81 13.35 -19.58
C PHE A 179 -3.73 11.85 -19.25
N TRP A 180 -4.85 11.13 -19.26
CA TRP A 180 -4.91 9.71 -18.90
C TRP A 180 -4.17 8.77 -19.87
N THR A 181 -3.73 9.28 -21.02
CA THR A 181 -2.87 8.57 -21.97
C THR A 181 -1.50 9.20 -22.11
N SER A 182 -1.22 10.27 -21.37
CA SER A 182 0.04 10.99 -21.44
C SER A 182 1.17 10.16 -20.82
N PRO A 183 2.42 10.35 -21.30
CA PRO A 183 3.61 9.79 -20.64
C PRO A 183 3.72 10.21 -19.17
N LEU A 184 3.21 11.39 -18.83
CA LEU A 184 3.22 11.90 -17.46
C LEU A 184 2.33 11.06 -16.53
N HIS A 185 1.12 10.74 -16.95
CA HIS A 185 0.23 9.88 -16.17
C HIS A 185 0.81 8.47 -16.00
N SER A 186 1.37 7.89 -17.06
CA SER A 186 2.07 6.60 -16.96
C SER A 186 3.23 6.68 -15.96
N LYS A 187 4.06 7.73 -16.03
CA LYS A 187 5.15 7.97 -15.08
C LYS A 187 4.66 8.09 -13.63
N LEU A 188 3.54 8.76 -13.40
CA LEU A 188 2.93 8.84 -12.06
C LEU A 188 2.54 7.45 -11.54
N LEU A 189 1.88 6.64 -12.37
CA LEU A 189 1.51 5.27 -12.00
C LEU A 189 2.74 4.38 -11.74
N ASP A 190 3.79 4.54 -12.55
CA ASP A 190 5.04 3.78 -12.40
C ASP A 190 5.80 4.17 -11.13
N CYS A 191 5.53 5.35 -10.54
CA CYS A 191 6.09 5.74 -9.24
C CYS A 191 5.17 5.36 -8.06
N ILE A 192 3.85 5.54 -8.20
CA ILE A 192 2.88 5.29 -7.12
C ILE A 192 2.80 3.80 -6.77
N GLN A 193 2.70 2.94 -7.77
CA GLN A 193 2.56 1.49 -7.55
C GLN A 193 3.70 0.89 -6.72
N PRO A 194 5.00 1.09 -7.07
CA PRO A 194 6.08 0.56 -6.26
C PRO A 194 6.17 1.27 -4.91
N ALA A 195 5.91 2.59 -4.82
CA ALA A 195 5.92 3.27 -3.53
C ALA A 195 4.92 2.64 -2.55
N ILE A 196 3.68 2.43 -2.96
CA ILE A 196 2.65 1.81 -2.11
C ILE A 196 3.01 0.35 -1.79
N GLY A 197 3.48 -0.42 -2.77
CA GLY A 197 3.90 -1.82 -2.57
C GLY A 197 5.03 -1.95 -1.54
N LEU A 198 6.05 -1.08 -1.64
CA LEU A 198 7.17 -1.06 -0.72
C LEU A 198 6.77 -0.55 0.67
N GLN A 199 5.89 0.45 0.73
CA GLN A 199 5.35 0.93 2.01
C GLN A 199 4.59 -0.20 2.74
N ASN A 200 3.85 -1.04 2.00
CA ASN A 200 3.18 -2.21 2.55
C ASN A 200 4.19 -3.24 3.10
N ASP A 201 5.30 -3.48 2.39
CA ASP A 201 6.36 -4.39 2.85
C ASP A 201 7.02 -3.89 4.15
N ILE A 202 7.33 -2.59 4.21
CA ILE A 202 7.99 -1.95 5.34
C ILE A 202 7.09 -1.98 6.58
N VAL A 203 5.83 -1.55 6.44
CA VAL A 203 4.87 -1.48 7.56
C VAL A 203 4.39 -2.89 7.96
N GLY A 204 4.27 -3.79 7.00
CA GLY A 204 3.84 -5.17 7.18
C GLY A 204 4.92 -6.11 7.72
N LEU A 205 6.19 -5.70 7.73
CA LEU A 205 7.35 -6.57 8.00
C LEU A 205 7.18 -7.42 9.27
N SER A 206 6.78 -6.83 10.40
CA SER A 206 6.62 -7.57 11.66
C SER A 206 5.59 -8.71 11.54
N LYS A 207 4.48 -8.46 10.83
CA LYS A 207 3.45 -9.46 10.56
C LYS A 207 3.98 -10.54 9.62
N ASP A 208 4.70 -10.15 8.58
CA ASP A 208 5.24 -11.05 7.56
C ASP A 208 6.30 -11.99 8.14
N ILE A 209 7.18 -11.50 9.01
CA ILE A 209 8.14 -12.32 9.77
C ILE A 209 7.41 -13.36 10.62
N LYS A 210 6.38 -12.96 11.37
CA LYS A 210 5.58 -13.87 12.22
C LYS A 210 4.89 -14.97 11.41
N LYS A 211 4.44 -14.64 10.21
CA LYS A 211 3.77 -15.57 9.28
C LYS A 211 4.74 -16.33 8.38
N SER A 212 6.04 -16.07 8.46
CA SER A 212 7.04 -16.61 7.52
C SER A 212 6.73 -16.30 6.04
N VAL A 213 6.12 -15.15 5.76
CA VAL A 213 5.87 -14.68 4.40
C VAL A 213 7.20 -14.29 3.76
N ARG A 214 7.58 -14.96 2.67
CA ARG A 214 8.88 -14.76 2.00
C ARG A 214 8.89 -13.63 0.98
N MET A 215 7.75 -13.30 0.38
CA MET A 215 7.63 -12.29 -0.67
C MET A 215 7.45 -10.88 -0.08
N ASN A 216 8.51 -10.43 0.59
CA ASN A 216 8.67 -9.09 1.16
C ASN A 216 10.09 -8.61 0.83
N LEU A 217 10.27 -7.33 0.46
CA LEU A 217 11.58 -6.83 0.00
C LEU A 217 12.69 -7.06 1.02
N VAL A 218 12.40 -6.89 2.32
CA VAL A 218 13.40 -7.10 3.38
C VAL A 218 13.84 -8.56 3.43
N MET A 219 12.90 -9.49 3.28
CA MET A 219 13.19 -10.93 3.23
C MET A 219 14.01 -11.30 2.00
N VAL A 220 13.70 -10.71 0.85
CA VAL A 220 14.49 -10.86 -0.38
C VAL A 220 15.92 -10.36 -0.21
N LEU A 221 16.11 -9.19 0.41
CA LEU A 221 17.42 -8.61 0.69
C LEU A 221 18.24 -9.48 1.66
N LEU A 222 17.61 -10.04 2.69
CA LEU A 222 18.26 -10.96 3.63
C LEU A 222 18.71 -12.25 2.92
N GLU A 223 17.85 -12.84 2.10
CA GLU A 223 18.16 -14.06 1.34
C GLU A 223 19.36 -13.85 0.41
N GLN A 224 19.43 -12.71 -0.29
CA GLN A 224 20.55 -12.34 -1.15
C GLN A 224 21.88 -12.18 -0.40
N GLN A 225 21.81 -11.88 0.90
CA GLN A 225 22.97 -11.78 1.79
C GLN A 225 23.24 -13.10 2.53
N HIS A 226 22.46 -14.16 2.26
CA HIS A 226 22.48 -15.42 3.00
C HIS A 226 22.27 -15.23 4.52
N LYS A 227 21.39 -14.30 4.88
CA LYS A 227 21.03 -13.94 6.26
C LYS A 227 19.60 -14.37 6.58
N THR A 228 19.31 -14.45 7.88
CA THR A 228 18.00 -14.85 8.40
C THR A 228 17.39 -13.73 9.23
N THR A 229 16.09 -13.84 9.53
CA THR A 229 15.36 -12.87 10.36
C THR A 229 15.82 -12.85 11.84
N SER A 230 16.64 -13.82 12.27
CA SER A 230 17.26 -13.82 13.60
C SER A 230 18.49 -12.93 13.70
N ASP A 231 19.08 -12.52 12.56
CA ASP A 231 20.19 -11.57 12.52
C ASP A 231 19.61 -10.14 12.51
N LEU A 232 19.42 -9.56 13.71
CA LEU A 232 18.78 -8.25 13.88
C LEU A 232 19.54 -7.11 13.17
N GLU A 233 20.87 -7.20 13.08
CA GLU A 233 21.69 -6.23 12.37
C GLU A 233 21.44 -6.32 10.86
N ALA A 234 21.43 -7.54 10.31
CA ALA A 234 21.10 -7.75 8.91
C ALA A 234 19.66 -7.30 8.58
N VAL A 235 18.70 -7.56 9.47
CA VAL A 235 17.31 -7.09 9.31
C VAL A 235 17.26 -5.57 9.28
N SER A 236 17.98 -4.90 10.19
CA SER A 236 18.06 -3.43 10.24
C SER A 236 18.67 -2.83 8.97
N MET A 237 19.76 -3.43 8.45
CA MET A 237 20.38 -3.00 7.19
C MET A 237 19.46 -3.23 5.98
N ALA A 238 18.79 -4.38 5.91
CA ALA A 238 17.84 -4.70 4.84
C ALA A 238 16.62 -3.76 4.88
N LEU A 239 16.09 -3.47 6.06
CA LEU A 239 15.01 -2.50 6.25
C LEU A 239 15.43 -1.09 5.83
N THR A 240 16.62 -0.65 6.23
CA THR A 240 17.18 0.65 5.82
C THR A 240 17.29 0.75 4.30
N THR A 241 17.71 -0.33 3.65
CA THR A 241 17.79 -0.42 2.18
C THR A 241 16.41 -0.35 1.54
N ALA A 242 15.42 -1.10 2.07
CA ALA A 242 14.04 -1.05 1.57
C ALA A 242 13.42 0.35 1.70
N VAL A 243 13.63 1.03 2.84
CA VAL A 243 13.20 2.42 3.07
C VAL A 243 13.89 3.38 2.09
N SER A 244 15.18 3.18 1.82
CA SER A 244 15.90 3.99 0.82
C SER A 244 15.28 3.84 -0.58
N ILE A 245 15.02 2.62 -1.03
CA ILE A 245 14.38 2.35 -2.33
C ILE A 245 12.97 2.97 -2.39
N HIS A 246 12.18 2.83 -1.33
CA HIS A 246 10.87 3.47 -1.20
C HIS A 246 10.97 4.99 -1.34
N ASN A 247 11.89 5.62 -0.60
CA ASN A 247 12.05 7.07 -0.60
C ASN A 247 12.52 7.61 -1.97
N THR A 248 13.35 6.86 -2.70
CA THR A 248 13.67 7.19 -4.09
C THR A 248 12.41 7.23 -4.96
N LYS A 249 11.51 6.23 -4.83
CA LYS A 249 10.24 6.23 -5.57
C LYS A 249 9.32 7.38 -5.18
N MET A 250 9.30 7.78 -3.91
CA MET A 250 8.56 8.96 -3.45
C MET A 250 9.13 10.28 -4.00
N GLN A 251 10.46 10.40 -4.13
CA GLN A 251 11.10 11.56 -4.75
C GLN A 251 10.82 11.65 -6.26
N GLU A 252 10.87 10.51 -6.96
CA GLU A 252 10.48 10.39 -8.36
C GLU A 252 9.00 10.80 -8.55
N LEU A 253 8.12 10.35 -7.66
CA LEU A 253 6.71 10.73 -7.64
C LEU A 253 6.53 12.24 -7.42
N GLY A 254 7.24 12.83 -6.44
CA GLY A 254 7.20 14.28 -6.20
C GLY A 254 7.61 15.08 -7.43
N SER A 255 8.68 14.64 -8.11
CA SER A 255 9.18 15.26 -9.35
C SER A 255 8.20 15.12 -10.51
N ALA A 256 7.59 13.94 -10.68
CA ALA A 256 6.57 13.71 -11.68
C ALA A 256 5.32 14.55 -11.41
N ARG A 257 4.86 14.64 -10.15
CA ARG A 257 3.73 15.48 -9.75
C ARG A 257 3.98 16.96 -10.03
N ALA A 258 5.19 17.46 -9.75
CA ALA A 258 5.56 18.84 -10.03
C ALA A 258 5.54 19.19 -11.53
N SER A 259 5.61 18.18 -12.41
CA SER A 259 5.52 18.34 -13.86
C SER A 259 4.08 18.37 -14.38
N VAL A 260 3.07 18.19 -13.52
CA VAL A 260 1.65 18.31 -13.90
C VAL A 260 1.31 19.80 -14.05
N PRO A 261 0.89 20.27 -15.25
CA PRO A 261 0.63 21.68 -15.49
C PRO A 261 -0.40 22.26 -14.51
N VAL A 262 -0.10 23.41 -13.92
CA VAL A 262 -1.01 24.11 -12.98
C VAL A 262 -2.26 24.62 -13.70
N GLU A 263 -2.20 24.89 -15.02
CA GLU A 263 -3.37 25.28 -15.80
C GLU A 263 -4.47 24.19 -15.85
N ALA A 264 -4.12 22.91 -15.63
CA ALA A 264 -5.10 21.83 -15.53
C ALA A 264 -6.06 22.00 -14.32
N TYR A 265 -5.65 22.75 -13.29
CA TYR A 265 -6.47 23.03 -12.10
C TYR A 265 -7.29 24.33 -12.21
N LYS A 266 -6.88 25.28 -13.07
CA LYS A 266 -7.52 26.60 -13.17
C LYS A 266 -8.73 26.64 -14.13
N SER A 267 -8.91 25.59 -14.95
CA SER A 267 -10.01 25.50 -15.92
C SER A 267 -11.38 25.14 -15.30
N SER A 268 -11.42 24.68 -14.04
CA SER A 268 -12.66 24.57 -13.28
C SER A 268 -12.79 25.82 -12.43
N GLY A 269 -13.67 26.75 -12.78
CA GLY A 269 -13.86 28.05 -12.09
C GLY A 269 -14.33 27.98 -10.62
N ASP A 270 -14.19 26.84 -9.94
CA ASP A 270 -14.37 26.69 -8.51
C ASP A 270 -12.98 26.74 -7.84
N VAL A 271 -12.54 27.95 -7.52
CA VAL A 271 -11.35 28.16 -6.70
C VAL A 271 -11.64 27.63 -5.29
N VAL A 272 -11.15 26.42 -4.99
CA VAL A 272 -10.91 26.02 -3.60
C VAL A 272 -9.52 26.49 -3.26
N GLU A 273 -9.44 27.60 -2.50
CA GLU A 273 -8.20 28.01 -1.83
C GLU A 273 -7.83 26.94 -0.79
N CYS A 274 -7.01 25.96 -1.18
CA CYS A 274 -6.22 25.22 -0.21
C CYS A 274 -5.09 26.15 0.25
N GLY A 275 -5.34 26.89 1.34
CA GLY A 275 -4.35 27.72 2.00
C GLY A 275 -3.15 26.89 2.43
N ALA A 276 -2.02 27.09 1.75
CA ALA A 276 -0.73 26.57 2.14
C ALA A 276 0.08 27.72 2.77
N GLU A 277 -0.11 27.95 4.07
CA GLU A 277 0.88 28.67 4.87
C GLU A 277 1.70 27.63 5.64
N TYR A 278 2.88 27.31 5.09
CA TYR A 278 3.93 26.62 5.85
C TYR A 278 4.99 27.66 6.22
N SER A 279 4.93 28.14 7.46
CA SER A 279 6.06 28.82 8.10
C SER A 279 6.94 27.77 8.76
N CYS A 280 8.13 27.52 8.19
CA CYS A 280 9.16 26.73 8.83
C CYS A 280 9.68 27.49 10.06
N GLY A 281 9.25 27.07 11.25
CA GLY A 281 9.80 27.55 12.52
C GLY A 281 11.27 27.17 12.64
N GLY A 282 12.16 28.13 12.38
CA GLY A 282 13.55 28.05 12.77
C GLY A 282 13.69 28.27 14.28
N THR A 283 14.17 27.27 14.99
CA THR A 283 14.57 27.39 16.39
C THR A 283 15.80 28.30 16.47
N GLN A 284 15.64 29.53 16.94
CA GLN A 284 16.75 30.35 17.41
C GLN A 284 17.05 29.99 18.86
N VAL A 285 18.30 29.59 19.10
CA VAL A 285 18.90 29.44 20.42
C VAL A 285 19.61 30.75 20.76
N GLN A 286 19.14 31.44 21.79
CA GLN A 286 19.80 32.49 22.60
C GLN A 286 18.88 32.63 23.83
N GLY A 287 19.29 32.54 25.09
CA GLY A 287 20.55 32.85 25.73
C GLY A 287 20.20 33.74 26.93
N GLU A 288 20.36 33.19 28.14
CA GLU A 288 20.54 33.83 29.46
C GLU A 288 19.60 34.95 29.96
N GLY A 289 19.17 34.82 31.22
CA GLY A 289 18.63 35.95 32.00
C GLY A 289 17.91 35.52 33.28
N ASP A 290 18.64 35.50 34.40
CA ASP A 290 18.14 35.41 35.78
C ASP A 290 17.05 36.44 36.10
N THR A 291 16.10 36.08 36.99
CA THR A 291 15.83 36.84 38.23
C THR A 291 14.81 36.13 39.15
N ASP A 292 15.15 36.18 40.44
CA ASP A 292 14.38 35.78 41.64
C ASP A 292 12.94 36.30 41.72
N ALA A 293 12.06 35.50 42.35
CA ALA A 293 11.31 35.86 43.57
C ALA A 293 10.20 34.83 43.91
N THR A 294 10.33 34.17 45.07
CA THR A 294 9.34 34.00 46.19
C THR A 294 7.82 34.03 45.85
N VAL A 295 6.89 33.25 46.44
CA VAL A 295 6.78 32.48 47.69
C VAL A 295 5.36 31.84 47.74
N ASP A 296 5.18 30.86 48.64
CA ASP A 296 3.93 30.32 49.25
C ASP A 296 3.19 29.11 48.64
N GLY A 297 3.23 28.00 49.42
CA GLY A 297 2.25 26.90 49.44
C GLY A 297 0.94 27.29 50.17
N PRO A 298 0.03 26.37 50.55
CA PRO A 298 0.28 25.08 51.23
C PRO A 298 -0.44 23.87 50.57
N ALA A 299 0.13 22.67 50.63
CA ALA A 299 -0.17 21.56 51.57
C ALA A 299 -1.65 21.14 51.65
N PHE A 300 -1.97 19.89 51.29
CA PHE A 300 -2.89 19.00 52.05
C PHE A 300 -2.82 17.54 51.56
N ASP A 301 -2.41 16.68 52.50
CA ASP A 301 -2.79 15.28 52.79
C ASP A 301 -3.06 14.24 51.69
N GLN A 302 -2.16 13.24 51.67
CA GLN A 302 -2.49 11.81 51.59
C GLN A 302 -2.96 11.33 52.99
N PRO A 303 -3.80 10.28 53.15
CA PRO A 303 -3.32 8.89 52.98
C PRO A 303 -4.36 7.80 52.61
N GLY A 304 -3.78 6.66 52.17
CA GLY A 304 -4.26 5.30 52.45
C GLY A 304 -5.43 4.80 51.59
N ASP A 305 -5.66 3.51 51.44
CA ASP A 305 -4.87 2.29 51.60
C ASP A 305 -5.76 1.17 51.01
N GLU A 306 -5.11 0.13 50.49
CA GLU A 306 -5.52 -1.29 50.50
C GLU A 306 -6.88 -1.83 49.97
N VAL A 307 -6.78 -3.09 49.49
CA VAL A 307 -7.80 -4.15 49.28
C VAL A 307 -8.83 -3.88 48.16
N ILE A 308 -8.93 -4.65 47.07
CA ILE A 308 -8.99 -6.11 46.86
C ILE A 308 -8.34 -6.45 45.52
#